data_AF-A0A238UXQ3-F1
#
_entry.id   AF-A0A238UXQ3-F1
#
_cell.length_a   1.000
_cell.length_b   1.000
_cell.length_c   1.000
_cell.angle_alpha   90.00
_cell.angle_beta   90.00
_cell.angle_gamma   90.00
#
_symmetry.space_group_name_H-M   'P 1'
#
loop_
_entity.id
_entity.type
_entity.pdbx_description
1 polymer ?
#
loop_
_entity_poly.entity_id
_entity_poly.type
_entity_poly.pdbx_seq_one_letter_code
_entity_poly.pdbx_strand_id
1 'polypeptide(L)'
;MATVSRVNLRIEDAGKNSSRVHLSYRICFSHCEAMAGSTFVENVTLRGDDPVWDDHLITLRNGCIRAQNGCIDREITRVVSNSVLDEDPDTIIFGWVIGNKDEIYGRVRLTPFAPTGSRGDSNIVSANFGPAGR
;
A
#
# COMPACT_ATOMS: atom_id res chain seq x y z
N MET A 1 0.48 2.77 -19.74
CA MET A 1 0.98 2.59 -18.38
C MET A 1 -0.18 2.71 -17.41
N ALA A 2 -0.19 1.91 -16.35
CA ALA A 2 -1.18 1.98 -15.29
C ALA A 2 -1.22 3.39 -14.68
N THR A 3 -2.42 3.90 -14.46
CA THR A 3 -2.64 5.24 -13.91
C THR A 3 -3.47 5.16 -12.65
N VAL A 4 -3.14 6.02 -11.69
CA VAL A 4 -3.94 6.25 -10.49
C VAL A 4 -4.56 7.64 -10.58
N SER A 5 -5.86 7.73 -10.31
CA SER A 5 -6.62 8.98 -10.40
C SER A 5 -7.73 9.01 -9.35
N ARG A 6 -8.37 10.18 -9.18
CA ARG A 6 -9.49 10.39 -8.25
C ARG A 6 -9.17 9.94 -6.82
N VAL A 7 -7.93 10.20 -6.37
CA VAL A 7 -7.53 9.89 -5.00
C VAL A 7 -8.23 10.87 -4.08
N ASN A 8 -9.07 10.36 -3.18
CA ASN A 8 -9.81 11.15 -2.21
C ASN A 8 -9.65 10.52 -0.83
N LEU A 9 -9.15 11.32 0.11
CA LEU A 9 -8.99 10.98 1.52
C LEU A 9 -10.11 11.65 2.31
N ARG A 10 -10.73 10.89 3.20
CA ARG A 10 -11.67 11.38 4.20
C ARG A 10 -11.36 10.69 5.53
N ILE A 11 -11.34 11.46 6.61
CA ILE A 11 -11.11 10.95 7.96
C ILE A 11 -12.32 11.33 8.79
N GLU A 12 -12.84 10.37 9.55
CA GLU A 12 -14.00 10.53 10.41
C GLU A 12 -13.68 10.07 11.83
N ASP A 13 -14.41 10.60 12.81
CA ASP A 13 -14.33 10.09 14.17
C ASP A 13 -14.83 8.63 14.23
N ALA A 14 -14.08 7.78 14.92
CA ALA A 14 -14.44 6.39 15.18
C ALA A 14 -14.49 6.07 16.69
N GLY A 15 -14.26 7.06 17.55
CA GLY A 15 -14.22 6.93 19.00
C GLY A 15 -13.12 7.79 19.63
N LYS A 16 -13.13 7.86 20.96
CA LYS A 16 -12.32 8.79 21.77
C LYS A 16 -10.84 8.92 21.36
N ASN A 17 -10.20 7.82 20.97
CA ASN A 17 -8.78 7.76 20.60
C ASN A 17 -8.55 7.16 19.20
N SER A 18 -9.57 7.15 18.34
CA SER A 18 -9.49 6.45 17.07
C SER A 18 -10.24 7.17 15.96
N SER A 19 -9.65 7.18 14.78
CA SER A 19 -10.23 7.77 13.58
C SER A 19 -10.42 6.71 12.51
N ARG A 20 -11.51 6.82 11.74
CA ARG A 20 -11.79 5.98 10.57
C ARG A 20 -11.28 6.72 9.34
N VAL A 21 -10.28 6.14 8.71
CA VAL A 21 -9.68 6.61 7.47
C VAL A 21 -10.38 5.94 6.30
N HIS A 22 -10.90 6.75 5.39
CA HIS A 22 -11.45 6.36 4.11
C HIS A 22 -10.57 6.89 2.99
N LEU A 23 -10.01 6.00 2.18
CA LEU A 23 -9.30 6.38 0.96
C LEU A 23 -9.96 5.72 -0.23
N SER A 24 -10.45 6.54 -1.15
CA SER A 24 -10.96 6.09 -2.45
C SER A 24 -10.05 6.53 -3.58
N TYR A 25 -9.90 5.70 -4.60
CA TYR A 25 -9.09 5.99 -5.78
C TYR A 25 -9.48 5.07 -6.95
N ARG A 26 -9.06 5.47 -8.15
CA ARG A 26 -9.31 4.74 -9.39
C ARG A 26 -7.99 4.34 -10.02
N ILE A 27 -7.84 3.05 -10.29
CA ILE A 27 -6.73 2.50 -11.07
C ILE A 27 -7.24 2.20 -12.48
N CYS A 28 -6.57 2.68 -13.51
CA CYS A 28 -6.84 2.27 -14.89
C CYS A 28 -5.60 1.62 -15.48
N PHE A 29 -5.76 0.41 -16.02
CA PHE A 29 -4.69 -0.28 -16.73
C PHE A 29 -4.83 -0.03 -18.23
N SER A 30 -3.70 0.01 -18.93
CA SER A 30 -3.72 0.02 -20.39
C SER A 30 -4.13 -1.36 -20.92
N HIS A 31 -4.66 -1.36 -22.14
CA HIS A 31 -5.03 -2.59 -22.84
C HIS A 31 -3.86 -3.60 -22.92
N CYS A 32 -2.64 -3.10 -23.20
CA CYS A 32 -1.45 -3.93 -23.27
C CYS A 32 -1.10 -4.60 -21.92
N GLU A 33 -1.20 -3.86 -20.81
CA GLU A 33 -0.92 -4.41 -19.47
C GLU A 33 -1.95 -5.49 -19.10
N ALA A 34 -3.23 -5.27 -19.44
CA ALA A 34 -4.29 -6.23 -19.22
C ALA A 34 -4.08 -7.51 -20.05
N MET A 35 -3.75 -7.38 -21.34
CA MET A 35 -3.45 -8.52 -22.21
C MET A 35 -2.23 -9.30 -21.75
N ALA A 36 -1.17 -8.61 -21.31
CA ALA A 36 0.03 -9.22 -20.79
C ALA A 36 -0.18 -9.92 -19.43
N GLY A 37 -1.33 -9.70 -18.77
CA GLY A 37 -1.59 -10.20 -17.42
C GLY A 37 -0.61 -9.63 -16.39
N SER A 38 -0.10 -8.42 -16.63
CA SER A 38 0.87 -7.77 -15.74
C SER A 38 0.32 -7.66 -14.32
N THR A 39 1.18 -7.83 -13.32
CA THR A 39 0.82 -7.67 -11.91
C THR A 39 1.56 -6.47 -11.36
N PHE A 40 0.91 -5.69 -10.51
CA PHE A 40 1.46 -4.52 -9.86
C PHE A 40 1.38 -4.70 -8.34
N VAL A 41 2.40 -4.23 -7.63
CA VAL A 41 2.35 -4.01 -6.18
C VAL A 41 1.65 -2.69 -5.94
N GLU A 42 0.47 -2.77 -5.34
CA GLU A 42 -0.37 -1.68 -4.86
C GLU A 42 0.00 -1.37 -3.41
N ASN A 43 0.65 -0.23 -3.21
CA ASN A 43 1.03 0.28 -1.91
C ASN A 43 0.25 1.57 -1.64
N VAL A 44 -0.53 1.56 -0.56
CA VAL A 44 -1.35 2.69 -0.12
C VAL A 44 -0.93 3.07 1.28
N THR A 45 -0.49 4.31 1.44
CA THR A 45 0.06 4.84 2.68
C THR A 45 -0.58 6.17 3.02
N LEU A 46 -0.78 6.45 4.30
CA LEU A 46 -0.93 7.82 4.77
C LEU A 46 0.43 8.43 5.01
N ARG A 47 0.55 9.72 4.69
CA ARG A 47 1.75 10.50 4.92
C ARG A 47 1.42 11.88 5.49
N GLY A 48 2.32 12.41 6.31
CA GLY A 48 2.36 13.83 6.68
C GLY A 48 2.87 14.68 5.51
N ASP A 49 2.52 15.97 5.48
CA ASP A 49 2.98 16.93 4.48
C ASP A 49 4.18 17.74 4.98
N ASP A 50 5.20 17.05 5.48
CA ASP A 50 6.31 17.69 6.16
C ASP A 50 7.63 17.51 5.37
N PRO A 51 8.25 18.59 4.86
CA PRO A 51 9.27 18.48 3.81
C PRO A 51 10.65 17.98 4.29
N VAL A 52 10.84 17.70 5.58
CA VAL A 52 12.16 17.51 6.20
C VAL A 52 12.38 16.10 6.76
N TRP A 53 11.34 15.33 7.11
CA TRP A 53 11.45 14.03 7.80
C TRP A 53 10.81 12.90 6.98
N ASP A 54 10.92 11.63 7.42
CA ASP A 54 10.14 10.57 6.78
C ASP A 54 8.71 10.60 7.31
N ASP A 55 7.86 11.33 6.60
CA ASP A 55 6.45 11.53 6.87
C ASP A 55 5.60 10.29 6.54
N HIS A 56 6.14 9.07 6.62
CA HIS A 56 5.32 7.86 6.58
C HIS A 56 4.59 7.63 7.91
N LEU A 57 3.25 7.73 7.89
CA LEU A 57 2.44 7.50 9.07
C LEU A 57 2.05 6.02 9.21
N ILE A 58 1.36 5.50 8.19
CA ILE A 58 0.89 4.10 8.21
C ILE A 58 0.65 3.57 6.80
N THR A 59 0.89 2.27 6.63
CA THR A 59 0.48 1.54 5.43
C THR A 59 -0.96 1.04 5.59
N LEU A 60 -1.87 1.62 4.80
CA LEU A 60 -3.27 1.20 4.73
C LEU A 60 -3.42 -0.12 3.97
N ARG A 61 -2.65 -0.28 2.89
CA ARG A 61 -2.67 -1.49 2.05
C ARG A 61 -1.31 -1.74 1.40
N ASN A 62 -0.92 -3.00 1.33
CA ASN A 62 0.21 -3.47 0.55
C ASN A 62 -0.16 -4.84 -0.05
N GLY A 63 -0.33 -4.91 -1.36
CA GLY A 63 -0.74 -6.16 -2.00
C GLY A 63 -0.55 -6.16 -3.51
N CYS A 64 -0.73 -7.32 -4.12
CA CYS A 64 -0.64 -7.46 -5.56
C CYS A 64 -2.01 -7.25 -6.21
N ILE A 65 -2.04 -6.56 -7.35
CA ILE A 65 -3.21 -6.40 -8.21
C ILE A 65 -2.84 -6.79 -9.64
N ARG A 66 -3.66 -7.66 -10.23
CA ARG A 66 -3.49 -8.06 -11.64
C ARG A 66 -4.16 -7.01 -12.52
N ALA A 67 -3.48 -6.62 -13.60
CA ALA A 67 -4.03 -5.75 -14.61
C ALA A 67 -5.23 -6.41 -15.29
N GLN A 68 -6.27 -5.61 -15.52
CA GLN A 68 -7.49 -6.03 -16.21
C GLN A 68 -7.94 -4.93 -17.17
N ASN A 69 -8.77 -5.27 -18.15
CA ASN A 69 -9.29 -4.27 -19.07
C ASN A 69 -10.17 -3.26 -18.32
N GLY A 70 -9.91 -1.97 -18.56
CA GLY A 70 -10.66 -0.86 -17.97
C GLY A 70 -10.07 -0.37 -16.65
N CYS A 71 -10.96 0.18 -15.82
CA CYS A 71 -10.59 0.78 -14.54
C CYS A 71 -11.23 0.04 -13.37
N ILE A 72 -10.54 0.07 -12.24
CA ILE A 72 -10.99 -0.44 -10.96
C ILE A 72 -11.11 0.75 -10.02
N ASP A 73 -12.32 0.99 -9.53
CA ASP A 73 -12.54 1.91 -8.42
C ASP A 73 -12.29 1.14 -7.10
N ARG A 74 -11.55 1.75 -6.19
CA ARG A 74 -11.06 1.16 -4.95
C ARG A 74 -11.49 2.03 -3.78
N GLU A 75 -11.83 1.36 -2.70
CA GLU A 75 -12.10 2.00 -1.43
C GLU A 75 -11.39 1.20 -0.33
N ILE A 76 -10.70 1.91 0.55
CA ILE A 76 -10.05 1.36 1.72
C ILE A 76 -10.60 2.10 2.92
N THR A 77 -11.14 1.34 3.87
CA THR A 77 -11.59 1.85 5.16
C THR A 77 -10.79 1.18 6.26
N ARG A 78 -10.14 1.97 7.11
CA ARG A 78 -9.35 1.46 8.23
C ARG A 78 -9.51 2.35 9.45
N VAL A 79 -9.72 1.74 10.61
CA VAL A 79 -9.67 2.45 11.88
C VAL A 79 -8.22 2.48 12.37
N VAL A 80 -7.74 3.66 12.74
CA VAL A 80 -6.38 3.90 13.23
C VAL A 80 -6.44 4.66 14.55
N SER A 81 -5.39 4.54 15.36
CA SER A 81 -5.23 5.39 16.56
C SER A 81 -5.06 6.85 16.14
N ASN A 82 -5.61 7.79 16.89
CA ASN A 82 -5.40 9.22 16.62
C ASN A 82 -3.91 9.59 16.70
N SER A 83 -3.12 8.89 17.53
CA SER A 83 -1.67 9.06 17.62
C SER A 83 -0.89 8.67 16.35
N VAL A 84 -1.53 8.00 15.38
CA VAL A 84 -0.93 7.72 14.06
C VAL A 84 -1.16 8.88 13.09
N LEU A 85 -2.17 9.71 13.36
CA LEU A 85 -2.51 10.88 12.58
C LEU A 85 -1.87 12.16 13.14
N ASP A 86 -1.42 12.10 14.38
CA ASP A 86 -0.66 13.14 15.07
C ASP A 86 0.78 13.15 14.54
N GLU A 87 1.06 14.09 13.63
CA GLU A 87 2.34 14.18 12.92
C GLU A 87 3.37 15.00 13.71
N ASP A 88 2.88 15.94 14.53
CA ASP A 88 3.68 16.75 15.43
C ASP A 88 3.59 16.24 16.87
N PRO A 89 4.69 15.79 17.50
CA PRO A 89 4.69 15.68 18.96
C PRO A 89 4.56 17.09 19.53
N ASP A 90 3.40 17.43 20.13
CA ASP A 90 3.09 18.67 20.84
C ASP A 90 4.36 19.32 21.43
N THR A 91 5.02 20.20 20.67
CA THR A 91 6.26 20.82 21.13
C THR A 91 5.84 22.05 21.93
N ILE A 92 5.70 21.86 23.24
CA ILE A 92 5.41 22.95 24.19
C ILE A 92 6.61 23.91 24.22
N ILE A 93 6.57 24.96 23.39
CA ILE A 93 7.53 26.06 23.45
C ILE A 93 6.82 27.25 24.10
N PHE A 94 7.24 27.61 25.32
CA PHE A 94 6.82 28.82 26.03
C PHE A 94 5.29 28.98 26.29
N GLY A 95 4.57 27.91 26.57
CA GLY A 95 3.20 28.00 27.13
C GLY A 95 2.09 28.41 26.16
N TRP A 96 2.36 28.40 24.85
CA TRP A 96 1.35 28.54 23.80
C TRP A 96 1.26 27.24 23.02
N VAL A 97 0.08 26.61 23.03
CA VAL A 97 -0.23 25.52 22.09
C VAL A 97 -0.53 26.20 20.75
N ILE A 98 0.48 26.31 19.90
CA ILE A 98 0.26 26.64 18.49
C ILE A 98 -0.27 25.34 17.90
N GLY A 99 -1.59 25.25 17.71
CA GLY A 99 -2.19 24.11 17.04
C GLY A 99 -1.69 24.07 15.62
N ASN A 100 -0.62 23.32 15.37
CA ASN A 100 -0.23 22.93 14.03
C ASN A 100 -1.39 22.12 13.46
N LYS A 101 -1.80 22.47 12.25
CA LYS A 101 -2.80 21.66 11.56
C LYS A 101 -2.06 20.42 11.10
N ASP A 102 -2.41 19.25 11.63
CA ASP A 102 -1.88 17.99 11.11
C ASP A 102 -2.26 17.86 9.63
N GLU A 103 -1.27 17.99 8.74
CA GLU A 103 -1.45 17.98 7.30
C GLU A 103 -1.18 16.58 6.77
N ILE A 104 -2.25 15.83 6.49
CA ILE A 104 -2.16 14.41 6.11
C ILE A 104 -2.71 14.21 4.70
N TYR A 105 -2.02 13.40 3.88
CA TYR A 105 -2.52 12.96 2.59
C TYR A 105 -2.36 11.44 2.37
N GLY A 106 -3.21 10.92 1.48
CA GLY A 106 -3.13 9.54 1.01
C GLY A 106 -2.26 9.42 -0.22
N ARG A 107 -1.20 8.61 -0.14
CA ARG A 107 -0.35 8.26 -1.29
C ARG A 107 -0.68 6.86 -1.77
N VAL A 108 -0.99 6.74 -3.06
CA VAL A 108 -1.16 5.46 -3.75
C VAL A 108 -0.02 5.29 -4.74
N ARG A 109 0.73 4.21 -4.59
CA ARG A 109 1.83 3.85 -5.49
C ARG A 109 1.53 2.49 -6.13
N LEU A 110 1.64 2.45 -7.46
CA LEU A 110 1.63 1.22 -8.24
C LEU A 110 3.01 0.98 -8.81
N THR A 111 3.60 -0.18 -8.48
CA THR A 111 4.91 -0.57 -9.00
C THR A 111 4.76 -1.89 -9.75
N PRO A 112 5.27 -2.05 -10.99
CA PRO A 112 5.28 -3.34 -11.66
C PRO A 112 5.92 -4.42 -10.78
N PHE A 113 5.24 -5.54 -10.60
CA PHE A 113 5.80 -6.68 -9.88
C PHE A 113 6.83 -7.40 -10.75
N ALA A 114 8.03 -7.56 -10.22
CA ALA A 114 9.10 -8.36 -10.83
C ALA A 114 9.40 -9.56 -9.93
N PRO A 115 9.14 -10.80 -10.37
CA PRO A 115 9.47 -11.99 -9.59
C PRO A 115 10.98 -12.12 -9.43
N THR A 116 11.45 -12.39 -8.21
CA THR A 116 12.88 -12.48 -7.87
C THR A 116 13.42 -13.91 -7.88
N GLY A 117 12.56 -14.92 -8.03
CA GLY A 117 12.96 -16.32 -8.14
C GLY A 117 11.79 -17.29 -8.01
N SER A 118 12.02 -18.54 -8.41
CA SER A 118 11.13 -19.68 -8.17
C SER A 118 11.99 -20.92 -7.97
N ARG A 119 11.66 -21.76 -6.99
CA ARG A 119 12.34 -23.04 -6.72
C ARG A 119 11.30 -24.11 -6.41
N GLY A 120 11.51 -25.30 -6.94
CA GLY A 120 10.78 -26.50 -6.57
C GLY A 120 11.71 -27.70 -6.64
N ASP A 121 11.72 -28.52 -5.59
CA ASP A 121 12.44 -29.79 -5.55
C ASP A 121 11.39 -30.92 -5.61
N SER A 122 11.69 -32.02 -6.30
CA SER A 122 10.79 -33.18 -6.32
C SER A 122 10.81 -33.93 -4.98
N ASN A 123 9.94 -34.94 -4.84
CA ASN A 123 10.13 -35.91 -3.77
C ASN A 123 11.43 -36.71 -3.98
N ILE A 124 11.99 -37.23 -2.89
CA ILE A 124 13.11 -38.18 -2.94
C ILE A 124 12.55 -39.54 -3.35
N VAL A 125 13.15 -40.16 -4.37
CA VAL A 125 12.85 -41.53 -4.79
C VAL A 125 14.00 -42.43 -4.37
N SER A 126 13.70 -43.40 -3.52
CA SER A 126 14.67 -44.42 -3.09
C SER A 126 14.34 -45.73 -3.81
N ALA A 127 15.24 -46.19 -4.68
CA ALA A 127 15.16 -47.48 -5.35
C ALA A 127 16.56 -48.09 -5.51
N ASN A 128 16.63 -49.42 -5.71
CA ASN A 128 17.86 -50.07 -6.15
C ASN A 128 18.02 -49.84 -7.66
N PHE A 129 18.73 -48.78 -8.04
CA PHE A 129 18.94 -48.40 -9.45
C PHE A 129 19.84 -49.35 -10.26
N GLY A 130 20.27 -50.47 -9.66
CA GLY A 130 21.13 -51.48 -10.29
C GLY A 130 22.52 -50.94 -10.64
N PRO A 131 23.47 -51.82 -11.02
CA PRO A 131 24.72 -51.38 -11.61
C PRO A 131 24.44 -50.72 -12.96
N ALA A 132 25.06 -49.57 -13.23
CA ALA A 132 24.94 -48.86 -14.49
C ALA A 132 25.55 -49.70 -15.64
N GLY A 133 24.70 -50.40 -16.40
CA GLY A 133 25.01 -51.19 -17.61
C GLY A 133 24.84 -52.71 -17.39
N ARG A 134 24.18 -53.49 -18.26
CA ARG A 134 23.81 -53.32 -19.69
C ARG A 134 22.31 -53.43 -19.94
#